data_AF-A0A8T7GNT0-F1
#
_entry.id   AF-A0A8T7GNT0-F1
#
_cell.length_a   1.000
_cell.length_b   1.000
_cell.length_c   1.000
_cell.angle_alpha   90.00
_cell.angle_beta   90.00
_cell.angle_gamma   90.00
#
_symmetry.space_group_name_H-M   'P 1'
#
loop_
_entity.id
_entity.type
_entity.pdbx_description
1 polymer ?
#
loop_
_entity_poly.entity_id
_entity_poly.type
_entity_poly.pdbx_seq_one_letter_code
_entity_poly.pdbx_strand_id
1 'polypeptide(L)'
;MSLDCIKCKTTFDESASDDPAAIKYPACPNCWNEWTTYAVMVINEMRLDMSLSEHRKALRKYERTFFGLEQGDAEITKNPDQR
;
A
#
# COMPACT_ATOMS: atom_id res chain seq x y z
N MET A 1 2.32 14.24 -17.59
CA MET A 1 3.38 13.30 -18.01
C MET A 1 2.81 11.91 -17.81
N SER A 2 2.96 11.00 -18.77
CA SER A 2 2.45 9.63 -18.62
C SER A 2 3.47 8.77 -17.88
N LEU A 3 3.02 8.11 -16.81
CA LEU A 3 3.81 7.20 -15.99
C LEU A 3 3.30 5.77 -16.15
N ASP A 4 4.22 4.81 -16.05
CA ASP A 4 3.89 3.39 -16.08
C ASP A 4 3.69 2.88 -14.66
N CYS A 5 2.55 2.23 -14.40
CA CYS A 5 2.28 1.71 -13.08
C CYS A 5 3.20 0.52 -12.73
N ILE A 6 3.86 0.58 -11.58
CA ILE A 6 4.74 -0.50 -11.09
C ILE A 6 4.00 -1.83 -10.87
N LYS A 7 2.70 -1.78 -10.53
CA LYS A 7 1.88 -2.96 -10.21
C LYS A 7 1.22 -3.57 -11.43
N CYS A 8 0.44 -2.77 -12.18
CA CYS A 8 -0.36 -3.26 -13.31
C CYS A 8 0.27 -2.98 -14.68
N LYS A 9 1.40 -2.25 -14.75
CA LYS A 9 2.09 -1.84 -15.98
C LYS A 9 1.22 -1.04 -16.96
N THR A 10 0.13 -0.46 -16.47
CA THR A 10 -0.73 0.42 -17.26
C THR A 10 -0.14 1.82 -17.28
N THR A 11 -0.15 2.45 -18.44
CA THR A 11 0.14 3.88 -18.61
C THR A 11 -0.99 4.71 -18.03
N PHE A 12 -0.67 5.65 -17.16
CA PHE A 12 -1.63 6.61 -16.61
C PHE A 12 -1.04 8.01 -16.60
N ASP A 13 -1.89 9.03 -16.53
CA ASP A 13 -1.40 10.41 -16.41
C ASP A 13 -1.07 10.72 -14.94
N GLU A 14 0.09 11.31 -14.70
CA GLU A 14 0.54 11.74 -13.37
C GLU A 14 -0.46 12.70 -12.70
N SER A 15 -1.20 13.49 -13.47
CA SER A 15 -2.25 14.38 -12.93
C SER A 15 -3.49 13.65 -12.42
N ALA A 16 -3.62 12.35 -12.67
CA ALA A 16 -4.75 11.56 -12.19
C ALA A 16 -4.61 11.12 -10.72
N SER A 17 -3.46 11.32 -10.09
CA SER A 17 -3.25 11.03 -8.67
C SER A 17 -3.07 12.32 -7.87
N ASP A 18 -4.00 12.59 -6.94
CA ASP A 18 -3.90 13.74 -6.02
C ASP A 18 -2.96 13.49 -4.83
N ASP A 19 -2.57 12.23 -4.60
CA ASP A 19 -1.75 11.82 -3.47
C ASP A 19 -0.25 11.91 -3.80
N PRO A 20 0.56 12.70 -3.07
CA PRO A 20 2.01 12.80 -3.34
C PRO A 20 2.75 11.47 -3.12
N ALA A 21 2.18 10.56 -2.32
CA ALA A 21 2.71 9.21 -2.14
C ALA A 21 2.47 8.32 -3.38
N ALA A 22 1.35 8.50 -4.09
CA ALA A 22 1.05 7.82 -5.35
C ALA A 22 1.89 8.33 -6.53
N ILE A 23 2.48 9.51 -6.41
CA ILE A 23 3.47 10.00 -7.38
C ILE A 23 4.84 9.35 -7.10
N LYS A 24 5.17 9.18 -5.81
CA LYS A 24 6.43 8.57 -5.38
C LYS A 24 6.54 7.09 -5.73
N TYR A 25 5.45 6.34 -5.56
CA TYR A 25 5.31 5.00 -6.12
C TYR A 25 4.60 5.19 -7.44
N PRO A 26 5.21 5.02 -8.63
CA PRO A 26 4.51 5.23 -9.89
C PRO A 26 3.34 4.25 -10.00
N ALA A 27 2.19 4.62 -9.46
CA ALA A 27 1.05 3.77 -9.18
C ALA A 27 -0.19 4.45 -9.74
N CYS A 28 -0.92 3.73 -10.59
CA CYS A 28 -2.14 4.29 -11.17
C CYS A 28 -3.20 4.50 -10.07
N PRO A 29 -4.18 5.39 -10.29
CA PRO A 29 -5.22 5.68 -9.31
C PRO A 29 -5.96 4.43 -8.82
N ASN A 30 -6.15 3.44 -9.68
CA ASN A 30 -6.81 2.18 -9.32
C ASN A 30 -5.96 1.36 -8.34
N CYS A 31 -4.67 1.13 -8.65
CA CYS A 31 -3.78 0.39 -7.76
C CYS A 31 -3.50 1.15 -6.46
N TRP A 32 -3.49 2.49 -6.50
CA TRP A 32 -3.38 3.30 -5.29
C TRP A 32 -4.61 3.16 -4.40
N ASN A 33 -5.82 3.19 -4.98
CA ASN A 33 -7.07 3.00 -4.23
C ASN A 33 -7.17 1.58 -3.62
N GLU A 34 -6.73 0.56 -4.36
CA GLU A 34 -6.61 -0.80 -3.83
C GLU A 34 -5.64 -0.85 -2.63
N TRP A 35 -4.49 -0.19 -2.75
CA TRP A 35 -3.54 -0.06 -1.64
C TRP A 35 -4.17 0.66 -0.44
N THR A 36 -4.85 1.79 -0.63
CA THR A 36 -5.50 2.53 0.48
C THR A 36 -6.51 1.65 1.22
N THR A 37 -7.32 0.89 0.47
CA THR A 37 -8.28 -0.06 1.05
C THR A 37 -7.58 -1.16 1.83
N TYR A 38 -6.52 -1.74 1.26
CA TYR A 38 -5.71 -2.76 1.90
C TYR A 38 -4.97 -2.24 3.14
N ALA A 39 -4.44 -1.02 3.10
CA ALA A 39 -3.77 -0.36 4.21
C ALA A 39 -4.71 -0.19 5.40
N VAL A 40 -5.98 0.17 5.17
CA VAL A 40 -6.99 0.23 6.23
C VAL A 40 -7.25 -1.15 6.84
N MET A 41 -7.32 -2.21 6.02
CA MET A 41 -7.43 -3.58 6.54
C MET A 41 -6.21 -3.95 7.40
N VAL A 42 -5.00 -3.71 6.91
CA VAL A 42 -3.76 -3.97 7.66
C VAL A 42 -3.76 -3.21 8.98
N ILE A 43 -4.12 -1.92 9.00
CA ILE A 43 -4.19 -1.10 10.22
C ILE A 43 -5.15 -1.72 11.23
N ASN A 44 -6.34 -2.13 10.79
CA ASN A 44 -7.37 -2.68 11.67
C ASN A 44 -7.00 -4.08 12.20
N GLU A 45 -6.55 -4.98 11.32
CA GLU A 45 -6.22 -6.37 11.67
C GLU A 45 -4.96 -6.45 12.54
N MET A 46 -3.93 -5.68 12.20
CA MET A 46 -2.68 -5.63 12.98
C MET A 46 -2.76 -4.67 14.18
N ARG A 47 -3.89 -3.97 14.36
CA ARG A 47 -4.10 -2.95 15.40
C ARG A 47 -3.00 -1.88 15.41
N LEU A 48 -2.62 -1.38 14.23
CA LEU A 48 -1.57 -0.38 14.09
C LEU A 48 -2.05 1.00 14.56
N ASP A 49 -1.45 1.47 15.64
CA ASP A 49 -1.53 2.88 16.04
C ASP A 49 -0.63 3.79 15.15
N MET A 50 -1.25 4.62 14.32
CA MET A 50 -0.58 5.53 13.39
C MET A 50 0.17 6.70 14.07
N SER A 51 -0.03 6.91 15.37
CA SER A 51 0.75 7.86 16.17
C SER A 51 2.17 7.33 16.42
N LEU A 52 2.34 6.01 16.50
CA LEU A 52 3.62 5.35 16.79
C LEU A 52 4.48 5.21 15.53
N SER A 53 5.74 5.62 15.65
CA SER A 53 6.72 5.55 14.56
C SER A 53 6.97 4.11 14.08
N GLU A 54 7.01 3.15 14.99
CA GLU A 54 7.23 1.73 14.68
C GLU A 54 6.08 1.14 13.87
N HIS A 55 4.83 1.46 14.21
CA HIS A 55 3.66 1.01 13.47
C HIS A 55 3.59 1.63 12.07
N ARG A 56 3.96 2.91 11.92
CA ARG A 56 4.11 3.54 10.60
C ARG A 56 5.17 2.84 9.75
N LYS A 57 6.30 2.41 10.34
CA LYS A 57 7.31 1.61 9.63
C LYS A 57 6.75 0.24 9.22
N ALA A 58 5.94 -0.40 10.07
CA ALA A 58 5.29 -1.67 9.73
C ALA A 58 4.35 -1.51 8.52
N LEU A 59 3.48 -0.50 8.52
CA LEU A 59 2.60 -0.22 7.37
C LEU A 59 3.39 0.03 6.08
N ARG A 60 4.52 0.75 6.15
CA ARG A 60 5.41 0.97 5.00
C ARG A 60 6.06 -0.32 4.47
N LYS A 61 6.25 -1.35 5.29
CA LYS A 61 6.70 -2.66 4.79
C LYS A 61 5.62 -3.30 3.94
N TYR A 62 4.37 -3.31 4.41
CA TYR A 62 3.24 -3.80 3.62
C TYR A 62 3.05 -3.00 2.33
N GLU A 63 3.29 -1.68 2.36
CA GLU A 63 3.27 -0.81 1.17
C GLU A 63 4.29 -1.27 0.12
N ARG A 64 5.54 -1.45 0.55
CA ARG A 64 6.63 -1.88 -0.33
C ARG A 64 6.39 -3.29 -0.87
N THR A 65 5.85 -4.20 -0.06
CA THR A 65 5.47 -5.54 -0.55
C THR A 65 4.31 -5.46 -1.53
N PHE A 66 3.28 -4.64 -1.28
CA PHE A 66 2.12 -4.51 -2.15
C PHE A 66 2.52 -4.08 -3.56
N PHE A 67 3.41 -3.08 -3.66
CA PHE A 67 3.96 -2.59 -4.93
C PHE A 67 5.12 -3.44 -5.49
N GLY A 68 5.50 -4.54 -4.82
CA GLY A 68 6.54 -5.45 -5.29
C GLY A 68 7.97 -4.89 -5.23
N LEU A 69 8.19 -3.87 -4.39
CA LEU A 69 9.51 -3.26 -4.15
C LEU A 69 10.36 -4.03 -3.12
N GLU A 70 9.72 -4.91 -2.34
CA GLU A 70 10.39 -5.93 -1.51
C GLU A 70 9.73 -7.29 -1.75
N GLN A 71 10.53 -8.31 -2.07
CA GLN A 71 10.12 -9.72 -2.05
C GLN A 71 10.10 -10.18 -0.59
N GLY A 72 9.05 -9.85 0.15
CA GLY A 72 8.82 -10.40 1.48
C GLY A 72 7.34 -10.71 1.62
N ASP A 73 6.99 -11.99 1.70
CA ASP A 73 5.65 -12.55 1.87
C ASP A 73 4.71 -11.64 2.67
N ALA A 74 3.84 -10.90 1.98
CA ALA A 74 2.66 -10.29 2.60
C ALA A 74 1.53 -11.32 2.62
N GLU A 75 1.78 -12.48 3.22
CA GLU A 75 0.66 -13.23 3.79
C GLU A 75 0.26 -12.50 5.07
N ILE A 76 -0.83 -11.74 5.01
CA ILE A 76 -1.58 -11.40 6.22
C ILE A 76 -2.03 -12.74 6.79
N THR A 77 -1.27 -13.29 7.73
CA THR A 77 -1.72 -14.41 8.56
C THR A 77 -2.93 -13.91 9.31
N LYS A 78 -4.13 -14.25 8.80
CA LYS A 78 -5.40 -14.07 9.49
C LYS A 78 -5.22 -14.65 10.88
N ASN A 79 -5.21 -13.81 11.91
CA ASN A 79 -5.17 -14.29 13.29
C ASN A 79 -6.60 -14.74 13.62
N PRO A 80 -6.93 -16.04 13.65
CA PRO A 80 -8.27 -16.50 13.94
C PRO A 80 -8.33 -16.71 15.46
N ASP A 81 -8.36 -15.63 16.23
CA ASP A 81 -8.64 -15.77 17.66
C ASP A 81 -9.36 -14.54 18.22
N GLN A 82 -10.68 -14.57 18.09
CA GLN A 82 -11.58 -14.03 19.10
C GLN A 82 -12.66 -15.08 19.36
N ARG A 83 -12.48 -15.86 20.42
CA ARG A 83 -13.56 -16.59 21.09
C ARG A 83 -13.59 -16.22 22.56
#